data_AF-A0A8J7N885-F1
#
_entry.id   AF-A0A8J7N885-F1
#
_cell.length_a   1.000
_cell.length_b   1.000
_cell.length_c   1.000
_cell.angle_alpha   90.00
_cell.angle_beta   90.00
_cell.angle_gamma   90.00
#
_symmetry.space_group_name_H-M   'P 1'
#
loop_
_entity.id
_entity.type
_entity.pdbx_description
1 polymer ?
#
loop_
_entity_poly.entity_id
_entity_poly.type
_entity_poly.pdbx_seq_one_letter_code
_entity_poly.pdbx_strand_id
1 'polypeptide(L)'
;GSSPWQTLRDVQLPLALPTIMTGVNQTLMMALAMVVVASMIGVQGLGQPVLKAIANQYFTLGLFNGFAIVGVAIIFDRISQAFGGRLQQSREAAHG
;
A
#
# COMPACT_ATOMS: atom_id res chain seq x y z
N GLY A 1 -1.51 38.89 7.48
CA GLY A 1 -1.79 37.55 8.01
C GLY A 1 -1.91 36.59 6.85
N SER A 2 -1.30 35.41 6.95
CA SER A 2 -1.47 34.33 5.97
C SER A 2 -2.94 33.89 5.95
N SER A 3 -3.51 33.70 4.75
CA SER A 3 -4.85 33.14 4.63
C SER A 3 -4.89 31.69 5.18
N PRO A 4 -6.04 31.22 5.69
CA PRO A 4 -6.16 29.83 6.17
C PRO A 4 -5.69 28.79 5.14
N TRP A 5 -5.87 29.11 3.86
CA TRP A 5 -5.48 28.25 2.75
C TRP A 5 -3.97 28.22 2.46
N GLN A 6 -3.29 29.36 2.60
CA GLN A 6 -1.83 29.45 2.54
C GLN A 6 -1.22 28.69 3.71
N THR A 7 -1.73 28.90 4.94
CA THR A 7 -1.26 28.15 6.11
C THR A 7 -1.47 26.64 5.94
N LEU A 8 -2.59 26.20 5.37
CA LEU A 8 -2.84 24.78 5.16
C LEU A 8 -1.87 24.16 4.16
N ARG A 9 -1.62 24.81 3.02
CA ARG A 9 -0.78 24.25 1.95
C ARG A 9 0.71 24.42 2.15
N ASP A 10 1.13 25.55 2.70
CA ASP A 10 2.55 25.89 2.79
C ASP A 10 3.15 25.46 4.14
N VAL A 11 2.33 25.19 5.15
CA VAL A 11 2.78 24.83 6.50
C VAL A 11 2.21 23.48 6.94
N GLN A 12 0.88 23.33 7.02
CA GLN A 12 0.27 22.13 7.63
C GLN A 12 0.44 20.87 6.77
N LEU A 13 0.17 20.94 5.46
CA LEU A 13 0.35 19.83 4.53
C LEU A 13 1.80 19.32 4.55
N PRO A 14 2.82 20.18 4.35
CA PRO A 14 4.21 19.77 4.41
C PRO A 14 4.57 19.12 5.74
N LEU A 15 4.10 19.66 6.88
CA LEU A 15 4.35 19.10 8.20
C LEU A 15 3.64 17.75 8.44
N ALA A 16 2.44 17.55 7.90
CA ALA A 16 1.65 16.33 8.10
C ALA A 16 1.97 15.21 7.09
N LEU A 17 2.61 15.52 5.96
CA LEU A 17 2.96 14.55 4.91
C LEU A 17 3.64 13.26 5.42
N PRO A 18 4.61 13.29 6.35
CA PRO A 18 5.22 12.06 6.88
C PRO A 18 4.20 11.14 7.56
N THR A 19 3.33 11.72 8.40
CA THR A 19 2.27 10.98 9.08
C THR A 19 1.24 10.44 8.10
N ILE A 20 0.88 11.21 7.07
CA ILE A 20 -0.01 10.76 5.99
C ILE A 20 0.61 9.56 5.26
N MET A 21 1.90 9.60 4.93
CA MET A 21 2.57 8.48 4.24
C MET A 21 2.63 7.21 5.10
N THR A 22 2.82 7.34 6.41
CA THR A 22 2.68 6.20 7.34
C THR A 22 1.27 5.61 7.30
N GLY A 23 0.23 6.46 7.31
CA GLY A 23 -1.16 6.02 7.21
C GLY A 23 -1.50 5.38 5.86
N VAL A 24 -0.97 5.91 4.75
CA VAL A 24 -1.11 5.33 3.42
C VAL A 24 -0.50 3.94 3.37
N ASN A 25 0.70 3.76 3.94
CA ASN A 25 1.34 2.45 3.98
C ASN A 25 0.50 1.42 4.76
N GLN A 26 -0.06 1.82 5.90
CA GLN A 26 -0.95 0.97 6.68
C GLN A 26 -2.24 0.61 5.93
N THR A 27 -2.86 1.59 5.28
CA THR A 27 -4.08 1.37 4.49
C THR A 27 -3.81 0.42 3.32
N LEU A 28 -2.67 0.56 2.66
CA LEU A 28 -2.23 -0.33 1.58
C LEU A 28 -2.03 -1.76 2.08
N MET A 29 -1.37 -1.94 3.23
CA MET A 29 -1.21 -3.26 3.84
C MET A 29 -2.55 -3.92 4.19
N MET A 30 -3.49 -3.15 4.77
CA MET A 30 -4.85 -3.63 5.06
C MET A 30 -5.62 -3.98 3.78
N ALA A 31 -5.54 -3.14 2.76
CA ALA A 31 -6.23 -3.34 1.49
C ALA A 31 -5.71 -4.59 0.75
N LEU A 32 -4.40 -4.82 0.75
CA LEU A 32 -3.78 -5.99 0.11
C LEU A 32 -4.18 -7.29 0.82
N ALA A 33 -4.27 -7.28 2.15
CA ALA A 33 -4.77 -8.43 2.91
C ALA A 33 -6.22 -8.79 2.54
N MET A 34 -7.04 -7.79 2.20
CA MET A 34 -8.46 -7.98 1.87
C MET A 34 -8.71 -8.59 0.49
N VAL A 35 -7.71 -8.65 -0.41
CA VAL A 35 -7.86 -9.14 -1.80
C VAL A 35 -8.35 -10.59 -1.88
N VAL A 36 -7.89 -11.45 -0.96
CA VAL A 36 -8.31 -12.87 -0.92
C VAL A 36 -9.75 -12.99 -0.44
N VAL A 37 -10.13 -12.25 0.60
CA VAL A 37 -11.48 -12.26 1.16
C VAL A 37 -12.50 -11.73 0.15
N ALA A 38 -12.17 -10.65 -0.57
CA ALA A 38 -13.03 -10.12 -1.63
C ALA A 38 -13.32 -11.18 -2.71
N SER A 39 -12.35 -12.04 -3.02
CA SER A 39 -12.51 -13.10 -4.01
C SER A 39 -13.48 -14.20 -3.56
N MET A 40 -13.72 -14.36 -2.25
CA MET A 40 -14.71 -15.32 -1.71
C MET A 40 -16.15 -14.89 -2.01
N ILE A 41 -16.40 -13.60 -2.21
CA ILE A 41 -17.73 -13.03 -2.51
C ILE A 41 -17.92 -12.86 -4.04
N GLY A 42 -17.00 -13.41 -4.85
CA GLY A 42 -17.11 -13.41 -6.31
C GLY A 42 -16.50 -12.19 -7.01
N VAL A 43 -15.75 -11.35 -6.29
CA VAL A 43 -14.99 -10.25 -6.91
C VAL A 43 -13.93 -10.83 -7.86
N GLN A 44 -13.84 -10.29 -9.08
CA GLN A 44 -12.80 -10.65 -10.04
C GLN A 44 -11.48 -9.99 -9.65
N GLY A 45 -10.43 -10.81 -9.50
CA GLY A 45 -9.13 -10.33 -9.06
C GLY A 45 -8.12 -11.43 -8.75
N LEU A 46 -6.97 -10.99 -8.21
CA LEU A 46 -5.80 -11.83 -7.97
C LEU A 46 -6.05 -12.96 -6.95
N GLY A 47 -7.07 -12.86 -6.10
CA GLY A 47 -7.39 -13.89 -5.10
C GLY A 47 -8.22 -15.07 -5.64
N GLN A 48 -8.86 -14.94 -6.81
CA GLN A 48 -9.69 -16.03 -7.36
C GLN A 48 -8.90 -17.31 -7.68
N PRO A 49 -7.73 -17.25 -8.35
CA PRO A 49 -6.93 -18.45 -8.62
C PRO A 49 -6.45 -19.15 -7.34
N VAL A 50 -6.15 -18.38 -6.29
CA VAL A 50 -5.78 -18.91 -4.97
C VAL A 50 -6.96 -19.64 -4.35
N LEU A 51 -8.14 -19.01 -4.32
CA LEU A 51 -9.33 -19.60 -3.74
C LEU A 51 -9.74 -20.89 -4.49
N LYS A 52 -9.66 -20.88 -5.83
CA LYS A 52 -9.92 -22.08 -6.66
C LYS A 52 -8.91 -23.18 -6.38
N ALA A 53 -7.63 -22.86 -6.20
CA ALA A 53 -6.62 -23.86 -5.89
C ALA A 53 -6.84 -24.50 -4.51
N ILE A 54 -7.26 -23.71 -3.51
CA ILE A 54 -7.65 -24.21 -2.19
C ILE A 54 -8.90 -25.11 -2.31
N ALA A 55 -9.93 -24.66 -3.03
CA ALA A 55 -11.18 -25.40 -3.19
C ALA A 55 -11.00 -26.75 -3.92
N ASN A 56 -10.09 -26.82 -4.89
CA ASN A 56 -9.82 -28.04 -5.67
C ASN A 56 -8.66 -28.88 -5.11
N GLN A 57 -8.17 -28.57 -3.89
CA GLN A 57 -7.01 -29.23 -3.25
C GLN A 57 -5.72 -29.23 -4.09
N TYR A 58 -5.57 -28.29 -5.02
CA TYR A 58 -4.36 -28.10 -5.80
C TYR A 58 -3.33 -27.28 -5.02
N PHE A 59 -2.71 -27.89 -4.02
CA PHE A 59 -1.77 -27.22 -3.11
C PHE A 59 -0.64 -26.48 -3.85
N THR A 60 0.02 -27.15 -4.80
CA THR A 60 1.13 -26.57 -5.58
C THR A 60 0.71 -25.33 -6.36
N LEU A 61 -0.44 -25.37 -7.03
CA LEU A 61 -1.01 -24.21 -7.74
C LEU A 61 -1.38 -23.09 -6.77
N GLY A 62 -1.93 -23.43 -5.60
CA GLY A 62 -2.25 -22.46 -4.55
C GLY A 62 -1.01 -21.75 -4.04
N LEU A 63 0.10 -22.48 -3.89
CA LEU A 63 1.39 -21.94 -3.47
C LEU A 63 1.96 -20.96 -4.49
N PHE A 64 2.02 -21.34 -5.77
CA PHE A 64 2.51 -20.48 -6.85
C PHE A 64 1.65 -19.21 -7.01
N ASN A 65 0.32 -19.35 -6.95
CA ASN A 65 -0.59 -18.22 -7.00
C ASN A 65 -0.42 -17.30 -5.78
N GLY A 66 -0.21 -17.87 -4.58
CA GLY A 66 0.09 -17.10 -3.37
C GLY A 66 1.39 -16.30 -3.49
N PHE A 67 2.46 -16.91 -4.00
CA PHE A 67 3.72 -16.21 -4.24
C PHE A 67 3.59 -15.07 -5.25
N ALA A 68 2.77 -15.23 -6.30
CA ALA A 68 2.50 -14.16 -7.24
C ALA A 68 1.84 -12.94 -6.55
N ILE A 69 0.85 -13.18 -5.67
CA ILE A 69 0.20 -12.11 -4.89
C ILE A 69 1.19 -11.43 -3.94
N VAL A 70 1.98 -12.21 -3.20
CA VAL A 70 2.99 -11.67 -2.28
C VAL A 70 4.02 -10.84 -3.04
N GLY A 71 4.45 -11.28 -4.23
CA GLY A 71 5.35 -10.50 -5.09
C GLY A 71 4.78 -9.14 -5.46
N VAL A 72 3.51 -9.09 -5.86
CA VAL A 72 2.81 -7.82 -6.13
C VAL A 72 2.71 -6.97 -4.86
N ALA A 73 2.35 -7.55 -3.72
CA ALA A 73 2.25 -6.83 -2.45
C ALA A 73 3.57 -6.18 -2.03
N ILE A 74 4.69 -6.90 -2.17
CA ILE A 74 6.04 -6.37 -1.88
C ILE A 74 6.38 -5.22 -2.82
N ILE A 75 6.04 -5.31 -4.11
CA ILE A 75 6.28 -4.22 -5.07
C ILE A 75 5.49 -2.97 -4.66
N PHE A 76 4.22 -3.12 -4.31
CA PHE A 76 3.39 -2.01 -3.84
C PHE A 76 3.93 -1.38 -2.55
N ASP A 77 4.34 -2.18 -1.57
CA ASP A 77 4.96 -1.72 -0.32
C ASP A 77 6.28 -0.97 -0.59
N ARG A 78 7.14 -1.51 -1.47
CA ARG A 78 8.39 -0.85 -1.88
C ARG A 78 8.16 0.49 -2.58
N ILE A 79 7.16 0.56 -3.46
CA ILE A 79 6.79 1.81 -4.13
C ILE A 79 6.31 2.83 -3.09
N SER A 80 5.36 2.44 -2.22
CA SER A 80 4.83 3.26 -1.13
C SER A 80 5.96 3.83 -0.25
N GLN A 81 6.88 2.98 0.19
CA GLN A 81 8.04 3.39 0.99
C GLN A 81 9.02 4.29 0.21
N ALA A 82 9.26 4.03 -1.08
CA ALA A 82 10.12 4.87 -1.90
C ALA A 82 9.53 6.26 -2.14
N PHE A 83 8.20 6.39 -2.16
CA PHE A 83 7.52 7.69 -2.17
C PHE A 83 7.61 8.39 -0.81
N GLY A 84 7.42 7.66 0.30
CA GLY A 84 7.58 8.20 1.65
C GLY A 84 9.01 8.64 1.98
N GLY A 85 10.01 7.84 1.61
CA GLY A 85 11.43 8.11 1.85
C GLY A 85 11.95 9.33 1.07
N ARG A 86 11.48 9.54 -0.16
CA ARG A 86 11.82 10.76 -0.93
C ARG A 86 11.31 12.04 -0.27
N LEU A 87 10.14 12.00 0.35
CA LEU A 87 9.60 13.13 1.11
C LEU A 87 10.37 13.41 2.40
N GLN A 88 10.97 12.39 2.99
CA GLN A 88 11.76 12.50 4.22
C GLN A 88 13.17 13.03 3.92
N GLN A 89 13.80 12.55 2.84
CA GLN A 89 15.14 12.95 2.40
C GLN A 89 15.20 14.42 1.95
N SER A 90 14.13 14.95 1.36
CA SER A 90 14.00 16.39 1.05
C SER A 90 13.96 17.30 2.29
N ARG A 91 13.70 16.77 3.49
CA ARG A 91 13.75 17.54 4.75
C ARG A 91 15.14 17.52 5.40
N GLU A 92 15.87 16.40 5.30
CA GLU A 92 17.26 16.33 5.75
C GLU A 92 18.14 17.28 4.93
N ALA A 93 17.91 17.38 3.62
CA ALA A 93 18.60 18.33 2.75
C ALA A 93 18.22 19.82 2.99
N ALA A 94 17.12 20.10 3.71
CA ALA A 94 16.68 21.45 4.04
C ALA A 94 17.09 21.91 5.45
N HIS A 95 17.63 21.00 6.27
CA HIS A 95 18.10 21.25 7.64
C HIS A 95 19.62 21.12 7.82
N GLY A 96 20.37 20.86 6.75
CA GLY A 96 21.83 21.03 6.69
C GLY A 96 22.19 22.32 5.98
#